data_AF-A0A3G9JXY6-F1
#
_entry.id   AF-A0A3G9JXY6-F1
#
_cell.length_a   1.000
_cell.length_b   1.000
_cell.length_c   1.000
_cell.angle_alpha   90.00
_cell.angle_beta   90.00
_cell.angle_gamma   90.00
#
_symmetry.space_group_name_H-M   'P 1'
#
loop_
_entity.id
_entity.type
_entity.pdbx_description
1 polymer ?
#
loop_
_entity_poly.entity_id
_entity_poly.type
_entity_poly.pdbx_seq_one_letter_code
_entity_poly.pdbx_strand_id
1 'polypeptide(L)'
;MTPSSDQSRLNQLNFGNLNGRQVIANFEGGKITSDAGIILMAELDQKLKITARFAECFRDYRNSSYLDYSVHELLAQRVYGIVLGYEDVNDHDKLRHAPALAIALKKLNFIDSAQANLAGKSTINRLEYCPETVINQENSR
;
A
#
# COMPACT_ATOMS: atom_id res chain seq x y z
N MET A 1 -38.06 -19.40 -14.53
CA MET A 1 -36.66 -19.84 -14.68
C MET A 1 -35.83 -19.12 -13.63
N THR A 2 -35.47 -19.81 -12.55
CA THR A 2 -34.43 -19.36 -11.63
C THR A 2 -33.09 -19.42 -12.38
N PRO A 3 -32.27 -18.35 -12.40
CA PRO A 3 -30.95 -18.44 -13.02
C PRO A 3 -30.10 -19.40 -12.19
N SER A 4 -29.46 -20.37 -12.85
CA SER A 4 -28.54 -21.30 -12.21
C SER A 4 -27.33 -20.54 -11.66
N SER A 5 -27.08 -20.66 -10.36
CA SER A 5 -25.99 -20.05 -9.60
C SER A 5 -24.58 -20.55 -9.95
N ASP A 6 -24.44 -21.40 -10.99
CA ASP A 6 -23.20 -22.13 -11.28
C ASP A 6 -22.28 -21.43 -12.31
N GLN A 7 -22.78 -20.44 -13.06
CA GLN A 7 -21.97 -19.75 -14.07
C GLN A 7 -21.10 -18.60 -13.52
N SER A 8 -21.39 -18.09 -12.30
CA SER A 8 -20.66 -16.96 -11.70
C SER A 8 -19.26 -17.35 -11.18
N ARG A 9 -19.02 -18.62 -10.82
CA ARG A 9 -17.74 -19.06 -10.22
C ARG A 9 -16.57 -19.20 -11.20
N LEU A 10 -16.83 -19.28 -12.51
CA LEU A 10 -15.78 -19.46 -13.52
C LEU A 10 -14.95 -18.18 -13.80
N ASN A 11 -15.43 -17.02 -13.34
CA ASN A 11 -14.80 -15.73 -13.59
C ASN A 11 -14.22 -15.09 -12.30
N GLN A 12 -13.81 -15.90 -11.33
CA GLN A 12 -13.24 -15.42 -10.08
C GLN A 12 -11.84 -15.97 -9.84
N LEU A 13 -10.91 -15.09 -9.46
CA LEU A 13 -9.56 -15.44 -9.04
C LEU A 13 -9.44 -15.26 -7.53
N ASN A 14 -9.04 -16.32 -6.82
CA ASN A 14 -8.85 -16.29 -5.37
C ASN A 14 -7.38 -16.02 -5.04
N PHE A 15 -7.12 -14.91 -4.34
CA PHE A 15 -5.78 -14.48 -3.90
C PHE A 15 -5.46 -14.90 -2.46
N GLY A 16 -6.31 -15.73 -1.85
CA GLY A 16 -6.16 -16.23 -0.50
C GLY A 16 -6.77 -15.32 0.56
N ASN A 17 -6.30 -15.47 1.79
CA ASN A 17 -6.80 -14.74 2.95
C ASN A 17 -5.77 -13.73 3.45
N LEU A 18 -6.21 -12.50 3.67
CA LEU A 18 -5.42 -11.41 4.25
C LEU A 18 -6.15 -10.87 5.48
N ASN A 19 -5.49 -10.93 6.64
CA ASN A 19 -6.06 -10.52 7.95
C ASN A 19 -7.46 -11.11 8.22
N GLY A 20 -7.66 -12.39 7.90
CA GLY A 20 -8.94 -13.09 8.09
C GLY A 20 -10.01 -12.80 7.02
N ARG A 21 -9.68 -12.04 5.97
CA ARG A 21 -10.60 -11.71 4.87
C ARG A 21 -10.15 -12.35 3.58
N GLN A 22 -11.09 -12.92 2.84
CA GLN A 22 -10.81 -13.49 1.53
C GLN A 22 -10.65 -12.38 0.49
N VAL A 23 -9.58 -12.47 -0.30
CA VAL A 23 -9.33 -11.54 -1.42
C VAL A 23 -9.70 -12.25 -2.71
N ILE A 24 -10.73 -11.75 -3.39
CA ILE A 24 -11.25 -12.31 -4.64
C ILE A 24 -11.24 -11.19 -5.69
N ALA A 25 -10.73 -11.48 -6.89
CA ALA A 25 -11.04 -10.67 -8.06
C ALA A 25 -12.21 -11.33 -8.80
N ASN A 26 -13.28 -10.56 -9.02
CA ASN A 26 -14.39 -10.92 -9.90
C ASN A 26 -14.53 -9.85 -10.99
N PHE A 27 -15.35 -10.12 -12.00
CA PHE A 27 -15.63 -9.19 -13.10
C PHE A 27 -17.07 -8.66 -13.07
N GLU A 28 -17.70 -8.68 -11.89
CA GLU A 28 -19.12 -8.36 -11.71
C GLU A 28 -19.38 -6.84 -11.55
N GLY A 29 -18.35 -6.01 -11.62
CA GLY A 29 -18.44 -4.56 -11.40
C GLY A 29 -18.52 -4.21 -9.91
N GLY A 30 -17.82 -3.17 -9.51
CA GLY A 30 -17.63 -2.81 -8.10
C GLY A 30 -16.49 -1.80 -7.98
N LYS A 31 -15.64 -1.94 -6.95
CA LYS A 31 -14.41 -1.14 -6.86
C LYS A 31 -13.36 -1.70 -7.83
N ILE A 32 -13.32 -1.15 -9.04
CA ILE A 32 -12.42 -1.57 -10.12
C ILE A 32 -11.04 -0.91 -9.94
N THR A 33 -9.98 -1.61 -10.33
CA THR A 33 -8.61 -1.10 -10.32
C THR A 33 -7.82 -1.65 -11.50
N SER A 34 -7.02 -0.79 -12.14
CA SER A 34 -6.02 -1.15 -13.15
C SER A 34 -4.73 -1.69 -12.53
N ASP A 35 -4.56 -1.53 -11.22
CA ASP A 35 -3.26 -1.65 -10.55
C ASP A 35 -3.12 -3.00 -9.84
N ALA A 36 -4.02 -3.95 -10.10
CA ALA A 36 -4.06 -5.25 -9.41
C ALA A 36 -2.75 -6.05 -9.54
N GLY A 37 -1.97 -5.81 -10.59
CA GLY A 37 -0.64 -6.41 -10.79
C GLY A 37 0.34 -6.14 -9.64
N ILE A 38 0.13 -5.07 -8.86
CA ILE A 38 0.98 -4.74 -7.71
C ILE A 38 0.96 -5.80 -6.62
N ILE A 39 -0.12 -6.58 -6.52
CA ILE A 39 -0.24 -7.67 -5.54
C ILE A 39 0.83 -8.74 -5.79
N LEU A 40 1.14 -9.04 -7.05
CA LEU A 40 2.20 -9.99 -7.41
C LEU A 40 3.59 -9.46 -7.02
N MET A 41 3.83 -8.16 -7.21
CA MET A 41 5.08 -7.54 -6.82
C MET A 41 5.22 -7.46 -5.30
N ALA A 42 4.12 -7.26 -4.57
CA ALA A 42 4.15 -7.29 -3.11
C ALA A 42 4.48 -8.68 -2.56
N GLU A 43 3.99 -9.75 -3.18
CA GLU A 43 4.34 -11.12 -2.83
C GLU A 43 5.83 -11.41 -3.12
N LEU A 44 6.37 -10.88 -4.23
CA LEU A 44 7.79 -10.98 -4.54
C LEU A 44 8.65 -10.22 -3.53
N ASP A 45 8.28 -8.98 -3.22
CA ASP A 45 8.98 -8.16 -2.23
C ASP A 45 8.93 -8.80 -0.84
N GLN A 46 7.81 -9.42 -0.43
CA GLN A 46 7.73 -10.16 0.83
C GLN A 46 8.73 -11.33 0.88
N LYS A 47 8.91 -12.06 -0.22
CA LYS A 47 9.85 -13.19 -0.32
C LYS A 47 11.31 -12.73 -0.34
N LEU A 48 11.61 -11.69 -1.10
CA LEU A 48 12.97 -11.17 -1.30
C LEU A 48 13.39 -10.16 -0.23
N LYS A 49 12.42 -9.63 0.53
CA LYS A 49 12.60 -8.61 1.57
C LYS A 49 13.31 -7.35 1.05
N ILE A 50 13.02 -6.91 -0.17
CA ILE A 50 13.75 -5.79 -0.79
C ILE A 50 13.46 -4.50 -0.02
N THR A 51 12.19 -4.14 0.15
CA THR A 51 11.79 -2.91 0.85
C THR A 51 12.10 -2.97 2.34
N ALA A 52 11.99 -4.16 2.96
CA ALA A 52 12.31 -4.35 4.37
C ALA A 52 13.81 -4.14 4.65
N ARG A 53 14.68 -4.76 3.85
CA ARG A 53 16.14 -4.56 3.95
C ARG A 53 16.54 -3.13 3.59
N PHE A 54 15.83 -2.51 2.65
CA PHE A 54 16.09 -1.11 2.32
C PHE A 54 15.73 -0.19 3.49
N ALA A 55 14.62 -0.45 4.19
CA ALA A 55 14.21 0.31 5.36
C ALA A 55 15.22 0.24 6.52
N GLU A 56 15.95 -0.87 6.67
CA GLU A 56 17.00 -1.02 7.68
C GLU A 56 18.18 -0.05 7.48
N CYS A 57 18.36 0.47 6.26
CA CYS A 57 19.37 1.49 5.97
C CYS A 57 18.98 2.88 6.49
N PHE A 58 17.73 3.09 6.93
CA PHE A 58 17.25 4.39 7.40
C PHE A 58 17.40 4.50 8.91
N ARG A 59 17.79 5.70 9.35
CA ARG A 59 17.61 6.12 10.74
C ARG A 59 16.32 6.92 10.84
N ASP A 60 15.31 6.38 11.52
CA ASP A 60 14.06 7.12 11.73
C ASP A 60 14.21 8.13 12.88
N TYR A 61 14.29 9.41 12.51
CA TYR A 61 14.40 10.52 13.46
C TYR A 61 13.03 11.07 13.90
N ARG A 62 11.93 10.48 13.44
CA ARG A 62 10.59 10.95 13.84
C ARG A 62 10.28 10.48 15.26
N ASN A 63 9.49 11.27 15.98
CA ASN A 63 9.03 10.88 17.32
C ASN A 63 8.00 9.75 17.20
N SER A 64 8.28 8.61 17.86
CA SER A 64 7.48 7.38 17.79
C SER A 64 6.03 7.56 18.23
N SER A 65 5.72 8.55 19.07
CA SER A 65 4.37 8.83 19.55
C SER A 65 3.46 9.44 18.49
N TYR A 66 4.00 9.88 17.36
CA TYR A 66 3.26 10.51 16.26
C TYR A 66 3.37 9.72 14.93
N LEU A 67 3.67 8.42 15.02
CA LEU A 67 3.85 7.57 13.85
C LEU A 67 2.61 6.74 13.52
N ASP A 68 1.97 7.07 12.40
CA ASP A 68 0.95 6.21 11.77
C ASP A 68 1.57 5.16 10.83
N TYR A 69 2.80 5.41 10.35
CA TYR A 69 3.51 4.58 9.37
C TYR A 69 4.99 4.45 9.71
N SER A 70 5.45 3.20 9.75
CA SER A 70 6.88 2.86 9.78
C SER A 70 7.59 3.28 8.49
N VAL A 71 8.91 3.41 8.54
CA VAL A 71 9.72 3.69 7.34
C VAL A 71 9.53 2.62 6.28
N HIS A 72 9.45 1.34 6.69
CA HIS A 72 9.21 0.23 5.77
C HIS A 72 7.88 0.39 5.03
N GLU A 73 6.79 0.74 5.71
CA GLU A 73 5.49 0.93 5.07
C GLU A 73 5.49 2.09 4.08
N LEU A 74 6.15 3.21 4.43
CA LEU A 74 6.28 4.36 3.55
C LEU A 74 7.14 4.03 2.31
N LEU A 75 8.27 3.34 2.50
CA LEU A 75 9.13 2.91 1.41
C LEU A 75 8.44 1.91 0.49
N ALA A 76 7.78 0.90 1.05
CA ALA A 76 7.06 -0.09 0.26
C ALA A 76 5.97 0.58 -0.57
N GLN A 77 5.16 1.45 0.04
CA GLN A 77 4.14 2.20 -0.70
C GLN A 77 4.77 3.05 -1.81
N ARG A 78 5.91 3.69 -1.54
CA ARG A 78 6.58 4.54 -2.51
C ARG A 78 7.14 3.74 -3.69
N VAL A 79 7.87 2.66 -3.42
CA VAL A 79 8.42 1.76 -4.44
C VAL A 79 7.28 1.17 -5.28
N TYR A 80 6.17 0.78 -4.65
CA TYR A 80 5.00 0.26 -5.36
C TYR A 80 4.34 1.31 -6.26
N GLY A 81 4.27 2.57 -5.82
CA GLY A 81 3.84 3.70 -6.66
C GLY A 81 4.70 3.83 -7.92
N ILE A 82 6.03 3.78 -7.78
CA ILE A 82 6.97 3.84 -8.91
C ILE A 82 6.77 2.66 -9.87
N VAL A 83 6.64 1.43 -9.34
CA VAL A 83 6.39 0.23 -10.16
C VAL A 83 5.10 0.34 -10.97
N LEU A 84 4.10 1.02 -10.43
CA LEU A 84 2.82 1.30 -11.09
C LEU A 84 2.87 2.50 -12.07
N GLY A 85 4.01 3.20 -12.17
CA GLY A 85 4.19 4.37 -13.04
C GLY A 85 3.83 5.72 -12.38
N TYR A 86 3.62 5.76 -11.06
CA TYR A 86 3.31 6.98 -10.31
C TYR A 86 4.56 7.58 -9.65
N GLU A 87 5.48 8.07 -10.47
CA GLU A 87 6.81 8.52 -10.06
C GLU A 87 6.87 9.92 -9.42
N ASP A 88 5.89 10.79 -9.64
CA ASP A 88 5.94 12.21 -9.21
C ASP A 88 5.34 12.49 -7.81
N VAL A 89 4.89 11.44 -7.11
CA VAL A 89 4.23 11.47 -5.79
C VAL A 89 2.87 12.18 -5.77
N ASN A 90 2.46 12.93 -6.79
CA ASN A 90 1.27 13.78 -6.73
C ASN A 90 -0.03 12.96 -6.66
N ASP A 91 -0.03 11.77 -7.27
CA ASP A 91 -1.19 10.87 -7.28
C ASP A 91 -1.36 10.11 -5.96
N HIS A 92 -0.42 10.20 -5.01
CA HIS A 92 -0.53 9.50 -3.73
C HIS A 92 -1.74 9.96 -2.89
N ASP A 93 -2.28 11.15 -3.13
CA ASP A 93 -3.55 11.59 -2.52
C ASP A 93 -4.76 10.80 -3.05
N LYS A 94 -4.70 10.27 -4.28
CA LYS A 94 -5.70 9.34 -4.83
C LYS A 94 -5.35 7.89 -4.49
N LEU A 95 -4.09 7.49 -4.70
CA LEU A 95 -3.62 6.12 -4.49
C LEU A 95 -3.78 5.66 -3.06
N ARG A 96 -3.81 6.57 -2.08
CA ARG A 96 -4.07 6.21 -0.69
C ARG A 96 -5.43 5.55 -0.43
N HIS A 97 -6.32 5.61 -1.41
CA HIS A 97 -7.64 4.97 -1.40
C HIS A 97 -7.74 3.78 -2.38
N ALA A 98 -6.65 3.46 -3.09
CA ALA A 98 -6.62 2.39 -4.08
C ALA A 98 -6.64 1.01 -3.41
N PRO A 99 -7.62 0.14 -3.75
CA PRO A 99 -7.77 -1.14 -3.07
C PRO A 99 -6.60 -2.09 -3.35
N ALA A 100 -6.08 -2.12 -4.58
CA ALA A 100 -4.94 -2.97 -4.95
C ALA A 100 -3.68 -2.64 -4.14
N LEU A 101 -3.31 -1.36 -4.07
CA LEU A 101 -2.13 -0.91 -3.32
C LEU A 101 -2.27 -1.23 -1.84
N ALA A 102 -3.48 -1.12 -1.32
CA ALA A 102 -3.73 -1.27 0.10
C ALA A 102 -3.89 -2.75 0.52
N ILE A 103 -4.31 -3.64 -0.40
CA ILE A 103 -4.12 -5.10 -0.29
C ILE A 103 -2.63 -5.44 -0.30
N ALA A 104 -1.87 -4.90 -1.27
CA ALA A 104 -0.42 -5.14 -1.39
C ALA A 104 0.36 -4.72 -0.14
N LEU A 105 -0.06 -3.65 0.53
CA LEU A 105 0.54 -3.16 1.78
C LEU A 105 -0.07 -3.79 3.04
N LYS A 106 -1.00 -4.76 2.90
CA LYS A 106 -1.68 -5.45 4.01
C LYS A 106 -2.45 -4.52 4.96
N LYS A 107 -2.92 -3.37 4.46
CA LYS A 107 -3.54 -2.31 5.25
C LYS A 107 -5.07 -2.35 5.27
N LEU A 108 -5.72 -3.51 5.16
CA LEU A 108 -7.18 -3.66 4.92
C LEU A 108 -8.15 -2.89 5.84
N ASN A 109 -7.67 -2.35 6.95
CA ASN A 109 -8.44 -1.49 7.86
C ASN A 109 -9.08 -0.28 7.15
N PHE A 110 -8.57 0.15 5.98
CA PHE A 110 -9.16 1.22 5.16
C PHE A 110 -10.47 0.82 4.44
N ILE A 111 -10.74 -0.47 4.25
CA ILE A 111 -11.96 -0.92 3.55
C ILE A 111 -13.19 -0.65 4.43
N ASP A 112 -13.02 -0.70 5.75
CA ASP A 112 -14.12 -0.67 6.71
C ASP A 112 -14.27 0.67 7.45
N SER A 113 -13.24 1.51 7.47
CA SER A 113 -13.29 2.80 8.14
C SER A 113 -12.62 3.88 7.31
N ALA A 114 -13.26 5.05 7.24
CA ALA A 114 -12.74 6.23 6.55
C ALA A 114 -11.45 6.81 7.19
N GLN A 115 -11.02 6.27 8.34
CA GLN A 115 -9.95 6.83 9.16
C GLN A 115 -8.57 6.25 8.85
N ALA A 116 -8.49 4.97 8.45
CA ALA A 116 -7.21 4.38 8.07
C ALA A 116 -7.01 4.57 6.57
N ASN A 117 -6.09 5.43 6.16
CA ASN A 117 -5.71 5.59 4.76
C ASN A 117 -4.25 5.18 4.58
N LEU A 118 -3.82 4.87 3.37
CA LEU A 118 -2.39 4.82 3.11
C LEU A 118 -1.79 6.24 3.19
N ALA A 119 -0.46 6.33 3.14
CA ALA A 119 0.22 7.61 3.18
C ALA A 119 -0.15 8.46 1.95
N GLY A 120 -0.62 9.68 2.18
CA GLY A 120 -0.82 10.67 1.10
C GLY A 120 0.50 11.31 0.67
N LYS A 121 0.43 12.22 -0.31
CA LYS A 121 1.63 12.81 -0.92
C LYS A 121 2.54 13.51 0.09
N SER A 122 1.95 14.25 1.05
CA SER A 122 2.72 15.03 2.03
C SER A 122 3.50 14.13 2.98
N THR A 123 2.97 12.95 3.31
CA THR A 123 3.61 11.99 4.19
C THR A 123 4.78 11.30 3.50
N ILE A 124 4.61 10.94 2.23
CA ILE A 124 5.67 10.37 1.39
C ILE A 124 6.76 11.41 1.11
N ASN A 125 6.40 12.65 0.79
CA ASN A 125 7.37 13.73 0.60
C ASN A 125 8.21 13.97 1.86
N ARG A 126 7.64 13.90 3.07
CA ARG A 126 8.44 14.01 4.30
C ARG A 126 9.52 12.93 4.41
N LEU A 127 9.27 11.72 3.90
CA LEU A 127 10.30 10.68 3.80
C LEU A 127 11.37 11.04 2.77
N GLU A 128 10.98 11.45 1.55
CA GLU A 128 11.92 11.72 0.45
C GLU A 128 12.78 12.97 0.64
N TYR A 129 12.24 14.00 1.30
CA TYR A 129 12.93 15.25 1.55
C TYR A 129 13.57 15.33 2.95
N CYS A 130 13.59 14.22 3.69
CA CYS A 130 14.30 14.16 4.96
C CYS A 130 15.81 14.36 4.71
N PRO A 131 16.48 15.28 5.42
CA PRO A 131 17.92 15.46 5.27
C PRO A 131 18.66 14.21 5.73
N GLU A 132 19.78 13.91 5.07
CA GLU A 132 20.64 12.76 5.42
C GLU A 132 21.11 12.81 6.89
N THR A 133 21.36 14.02 7.41
CA THR A 133 21.77 14.24 8.80
C THR A 133 20.77 15.15 9.51
N VAL A 134 20.17 14.64 10.58
CA VAL A 134 19.33 15.44 11.50
C VAL A 134 20.17 15.85 12.70
N ILE A 135 20.56 17.13 12.76
CA ILE A 135 21.40 17.68 13.83
C ILE A 135 20.58 17.95 15.11
N ASN A 136 19.34 18.42 14.94
CA ASN A 136 18.40 18.62 16.04
C ASN A 136 17.00 18.16 15.60
N GLN A 137 16.41 17.27 16.39
CA GLN A 137 15.09 16.69 16.14
C GLN A 137 13.98 17.75 16.17
N GLU A 138 14.11 18.80 16.99
CA GLU A 138 13.15 19.91 17.08
C GLU A 138 13.16 20.82 15.84
N ASN A 139 14.28 20.87 15.12
CA ASN A 139 14.44 21.67 13.91
C ASN A 139 14.26 20.83 12.63
N SER A 140 14.04 19.52 12.77
CA SER A 140 13.75 18.63 11.65
C SER A 140 12.29 18.79 11.25
N ARG A 141 12.05 19.06 9.96
CA ARG A 141 10.70 19.19 9.39
C ARG A 141 9.90 17.88 9.46
#